data_AF-A0A5R9F8G6-F1
#
_entry.id   AF-A0A5R9F8G6-F1
#
_cell.length_a   1.000
_cell.length_b   1.000
_cell.length_c   1.000
_cell.angle_alpha   90.00
_cell.angle_beta   90.00
_cell.angle_gamma   90.00
#
_symmetry.space_group_name_H-M   'P 1'
#
loop_
_entity.id
_entity.type
_entity.pdbx_description
1 polymer ?
#
loop_
_entity_poly.entity_id
_entity_poly.type
_entity_poly.pdbx_seq_one_letter_code
_entity_poly.pdbx_strand_id
1 'polypeptide(L)'
;MRNFLFITLFVSMLLLVGQKVLNTELLTMINNAFFWGLISLTIGACFYILQTGFLNLFFDGFRQITSVIVPKSRSLERTDRKMKEDVSLKKWKQTVFANAKLVFLGIGSGMALFSITGTFFL
;
A
#
# COMPACT_ATOMS: atom_id res chain seq x y z
N MET A 1 8.97 10.02 -6.89
CA MET A 1 10.39 9.58 -6.74
C MET A 1 11.06 10.23 -5.54
N ARG A 2 11.23 11.55 -5.49
CA ARG A 2 11.90 12.23 -4.36
C ARG A 2 11.35 11.87 -2.97
N ASN A 3 10.02 11.95 -2.79
CA ASN A 3 9.40 11.65 -1.50
C ASN A 3 9.52 10.17 -1.09
N PHE A 4 9.55 9.25 -2.07
CA PHE A 4 9.78 7.83 -1.81
C PHE A 4 11.17 7.62 -1.20
N LEU A 5 12.21 8.16 -1.84
CA LEU A 5 13.60 8.03 -1.37
C LEU A 5 13.80 8.65 0.01
N PHE A 6 13.12 9.77 0.30
CA PHE A 6 13.17 10.35 1.64
C PHE A 6 12.54 9.43 2.68
N ILE A 7 11.39 8.83 2.40
CA ILE A 7 10.72 7.91 3.32
C ILE A 7 11.58 6.66 3.56
N THR A 8 12.15 6.07 2.50
CA THR A 8 12.99 4.86 2.64
C THR A 8 14.21 5.12 3.51
N LEU A 9 14.94 6.21 3.25
CA LEU A 9 16.13 6.59 4.01
C LEU A 9 15.80 7.01 5.44
N PHE A 10 14.67 7.69 5.64
CA PHE A 10 14.23 8.08 6.98
C PHE A 10 13.89 6.88 7.84
N VAL A 11 13.19 5.89 7.27
CA VAL A 11 12.82 4.65 7.99
C VAL A 11 14.06 3.81 8.31
N SER A 12 15.02 3.68 7.39
CA SER A 12 16.25 2.93 7.66
C SER A 12 17.11 3.62 8.73
N MET A 13 17.23 4.95 8.70
CA MET A 13 17.87 5.76 9.76
C MET A 13 17.19 5.55 11.12
N LEU A 14 15.86 5.62 11.17
CA LEU A 14 15.10 5.40 12.41
C LEU A 14 15.36 4.03 13.02
N LEU A 15 15.44 2.98 12.20
CA LEU A 15 15.73 1.63 12.67
C LEU A 15 17.18 1.50 13.19
N LEU A 16 18.16 2.14 12.55
CA LEU A 16 19.54 2.19 13.04
C LEU A 16 19.66 2.90 14.39
N VAL A 17 18.98 4.04 14.54
CA VAL A 17 18.94 4.77 15.82
C VAL A 17 18.20 3.95 16.88
N GLY A 18 17.05 3.37 16.53
CA GLY A 18 16.26 2.53 17.42
C GLY A 18 17.04 1.33 17.94
N GLN A 19 17.85 0.69 17.08
CA GLN A 19 18.72 -0.40 17.49
C GLN A 19 19.72 0.04 18.57
N LYS A 20 20.37 1.19 18.37
CA LYS A 20 21.35 1.72 19.34
C LYS A 20 20.71 2.12 20.66
N VAL A 21 19.49 2.66 20.63
CA VAL A 21 18.76 3.11 21.83
C VAL A 21 18.22 1.93 22.64
N LEU A 22 17.67 0.91 21.97
CA LEU A 22 17.02 -0.23 22.63
C LEU A 22 17.99 -1.35 23.03
N ASN A 23 19.26 -1.27 22.60
CA ASN A 23 20.32 -2.25 22.87
C ASN A 23 19.88 -3.70 22.60
N THR A 24 19.04 -3.87 21.58
CA THR A 24 18.46 -5.15 21.19
C THR A 24 19.46 -5.98 20.39
N GLU A 25 19.33 -7.30 20.48
CA GLU A 25 20.10 -8.20 19.62
C GLU A 25 19.90 -7.88 18.14
N LEU A 26 21.01 -7.68 17.43
CA LEU A 26 21.03 -7.31 16.02
C LEU A 26 20.23 -8.30 15.16
N LEU A 27 20.40 -9.61 15.41
CA LEU A 27 19.72 -10.67 14.67
C LEU A 27 18.18 -10.59 14.80
N THR A 28 17.69 -10.41 16.03
CA THR A 28 16.26 -10.32 16.32
C THR A 28 15.64 -9.10 15.66
N MET A 29 16.37 -7.97 15.66
CA MET A 29 15.91 -6.74 15.03
C MET A 29 15.90 -6.83 13.49
N ILE A 30 16.91 -7.48 12.90
CA ILE A 30 16.97 -7.75 11.45
C ILE A 30 15.77 -8.60 11.01
N ASN A 31 15.50 -9.71 11.70
CA ASN A 31 14.40 -10.62 11.34
C ASN A 31 13.04 -9.93 11.46
N ASN A 32 12.82 -9.19 12.54
CA ASN A 32 11.58 -8.44 12.73
C ASN A 32 11.41 -7.35 11.67
N ALA A 33 12.47 -6.59 11.36
CA ALA A 33 12.43 -5.58 10.30
C ALA A 33 12.13 -6.20 8.94
N PHE A 34 12.74 -7.35 8.63
CA PHE A 34 12.49 -8.06 7.37
C PHE A 34 11.02 -8.48 7.25
N PHE A 35 10.48 -9.11 8.30
CA PHE A 35 9.10 -9.59 8.31
C PHE A 35 8.09 -8.46 8.15
N TRP A 36 8.21 -7.40 8.96
CA TRP A 36 7.33 -6.23 8.85
C TRP A 36 7.51 -5.48 7.53
N GLY A 37 8.75 -5.43 7.01
CA GLY A 37 9.05 -4.87 5.71
C GLY A 37 8.32 -5.61 4.59
N LEU A 38 8.32 -6.94 4.62
CA LEU A 38 7.66 -7.80 3.63
C LEU A 38 6.13 -7.64 3.67
N ILE A 39 5.53 -7.58 4.87
CA ILE A 39 4.10 -7.29 5.03
C ILE A 39 3.77 -5.92 4.42
N SER A 40 4.55 -4.89 4.75
CA SER A 40 4.34 -3.53 4.24
C SER A 40 4.45 -3.45 2.72
N LEU A 41 5.45 -4.11 2.13
CA LEU A 41 5.61 -4.20 0.67
C LEU A 41 4.42 -4.89 0.01
N THR A 42 3.93 -5.98 0.61
CA THR A 42 2.77 -6.72 0.11
C THR A 42 1.51 -5.83 0.09
N ILE A 43 1.27 -5.09 1.18
CA ILE A 43 0.16 -4.13 1.25
C ILE A 43 0.33 -3.02 0.21
N GLY A 44 1.55 -2.47 0.06
CA GLY A 44 1.85 -1.47 -0.96
C GLY A 44 1.61 -1.96 -2.39
N ALA A 45 1.94 -3.23 -2.67
CA ALA A 45 1.65 -3.88 -3.94
C ALA A 45 0.14 -4.06 -4.16
N CYS A 46 -0.63 -4.45 -3.13
CA CYS A 46 -2.09 -4.49 -3.19
C CYS A 46 -2.68 -3.13 -3.55
N PHE A 47 -2.22 -2.04 -2.92
CA PHE A 47 -2.66 -0.69 -3.27
C PHE A 47 -2.32 -0.31 -4.71
N TYR A 48 -1.17 -0.76 -5.22
CA TYR A 48 -0.83 -0.54 -6.62
C TYR A 48 -1.79 -1.25 -7.56
N ILE A 49 -2.13 -2.52 -7.30
CA ILE A 49 -3.11 -3.29 -8.09
C ILE A 49 -4.50 -2.65 -8.03
N LEU A 50 -4.90 -2.14 -6.87
CA LEU A 50 -6.16 -1.40 -6.71
C LEU A 50 -6.16 -0.09 -7.51
N GLN A 51 -5.04 0.62 -7.54
CA GLN A 51 -4.89 1.86 -8.27
C GLN A 51 -4.90 1.65 -9.80
N THR A 52 -4.29 0.57 -10.30
CA THR A 52 -4.29 0.25 -11.73
C THR A 52 -5.67 -0.14 -12.25
N GLY A 53 -6.63 -0.41 -11.36
CA GLY A 53 -7.97 -0.81 -11.73
C GLY A 53 -8.04 -2.24 -12.26
N PHE A 54 -7.01 -3.06 -12.03
CA PHE A 54 -6.98 -4.47 -12.43
C PHE A 54 -8.21 -5.23 -11.90
N LEU A 55 -8.59 -4.98 -10.64
CA LEU A 55 -9.78 -5.59 -10.05
C LEU A 55 -11.09 -5.08 -10.66
N ASN A 56 -11.11 -3.92 -11.32
CA ASN A 56 -12.33 -3.44 -11.98
C ASN A 56 -12.75 -4.41 -13.10
N LEU A 57 -11.80 -5.03 -13.82
CA LEU A 57 -12.12 -6.04 -14.83
C LEU A 57 -12.91 -7.21 -14.23
N PHE A 58 -12.50 -7.69 -13.05
CA PHE A 58 -13.20 -8.75 -12.33
C PHE A 58 -14.55 -8.27 -11.82
N PHE A 59 -14.60 -7.10 -11.19
CA PHE A 59 -15.85 -6.54 -10.66
C PHE A 59 -16.87 -6.23 -11.76
N ASP A 60 -16.43 -5.77 -12.93
CA ASP A 60 -17.30 -5.52 -14.08
C ASP A 60 -17.87 -6.84 -14.62
N GLY A 61 -17.06 -7.89 -14.70
CA GLY A 61 -17.52 -9.24 -15.04
C GLY A 61 -18.55 -9.78 -14.04
N PHE A 62 -18.28 -9.66 -12.73
CA PHE A 62 -19.24 -10.03 -11.68
C PHE A 62 -20.52 -9.20 -11.76
N ARG A 63 -20.40 -7.91 -12.03
CA ARG A 63 -21.53 -7.00 -12.18
C ARG A 63 -22.42 -7.39 -13.36
N GLN A 64 -21.83 -7.81 -14.48
CA GLN A 64 -22.56 -8.30 -15.63
C GLN A 64 -23.36 -9.57 -15.29
N ILE A 65 -22.74 -10.55 -14.63
CA ILE A 65 -23.42 -11.77 -14.18
C ILE A 65 -24.54 -11.45 -13.19
N THR A 66 -24.27 -10.58 -12.22
CA THR A 66 -25.24 -10.22 -11.18
C THR A 66 -26.41 -9.43 -11.77
N SER A 67 -26.18 -8.61 -12.80
CA SER A 67 -27.26 -7.86 -13.48
C SER A 67 -28.21 -8.74 -14.28
N VAL A 68 -27.77 -9.93 -14.68
CA VAL A 68 -28.63 -10.95 -15.31
C VAL A 68 -29.53 -11.63 -14.28
N ILE A 69 -29.03 -11.81 -13.04
CA ILE A 69 -29.76 -12.49 -11.95
C ILE A 69 -30.64 -11.53 -11.15
N VAL A 70 -30.19 -10.30 -10.93
CA VAL A 70 -30.85 -9.28 -10.10
C VAL A 70 -31.07 -8.01 -10.92
N PRO A 71 -32.33 -7.64 -11.24
CA PRO A 71 -32.62 -6.40 -11.94
C PRO A 71 -32.20 -5.19 -11.11
N LYS A 72 -31.40 -4.30 -11.71
CA LYS A 72 -30.86 -3.11 -11.05
C LYS A 72 -31.98 -2.11 -10.74
N SER A 73 -32.11 -1.67 -9.48
CA SER A 73 -33.15 -0.72 -9.09
C SER A 73 -32.87 0.71 -9.57
N ARG A 74 -33.92 1.49 -9.85
CA ARG A 74 -33.81 2.91 -10.24
C ARG A 74 -33.13 3.79 -9.19
N SER A 75 -33.20 3.42 -7.91
CA SER A 75 -32.50 4.14 -6.83
C SER A 75 -30.99 3.88 -6.88
N LEU A 76 -30.57 2.64 -7.13
CA LEU A 76 -29.16 2.28 -7.32
C LEU A 76 -28.55 3.00 -8.52
N GLU A 77 -29.28 3.09 -9.63
CA GLU A 77 -28.81 3.79 -10.84
C GLU A 77 -28.60 5.30 -10.62
N ARG A 78 -29.49 5.94 -9.86
CA ARG A 78 -29.35 7.37 -9.49
C ARG A 78 -28.14 7.60 -8.59
N THR A 79 -27.88 6.73 -7.62
CA THR A 79 -26.72 6.84 -6.73
C THR A 79 -25.42 6.60 -7.48
N ASP A 80 -25.40 5.60 -8.37
CA ASP A 80 -24.25 5.26 -9.22
C ASP A 80 -23.90 6.40 -10.18
N ARG A 81 -24.91 7.09 -10.73
CA ARG A 81 -24.73 8.30 -11.55
C ARG A 81 -24.13 9.46 -10.75
N LYS A 82 -24.66 9.75 -9.56
CA LYS A 82 -24.13 10.78 -8.66
C LYS A 82 -22.68 10.49 -8.24
N MET A 83 -22.34 9.23 -7.94
CA MET A 83 -20.97 8.82 -7.61
C MET A 83 -20.00 8.93 -8.80
N LYS A 84 -20.48 8.74 -10.04
CA LYS A 84 -19.65 8.91 -11.24
C LYS A 84 -19.37 10.37 -11.57
N GLU A 85 -20.33 11.25 -11.27
CA GLU A 85 -20.24 12.70 -11.51
C GLU A 85 -19.41 13.43 -10.44
N ASP A 86 -19.21 12.81 -9.27
CA ASP A 86 -18.43 13.42 -8.19
C ASP A 86 -16.91 13.33 -8.46
N VAL A 87 -16.40 14.38 -9.11
CA VAL A 87 -14.98 14.58 -9.40
C VAL A 87 -14.15 14.66 -8.10
N SER A 88 -14.72 15.15 -7.01
CA SER A 88 -14.00 15.32 -5.74
C SER A 88 -13.68 13.97 -5.09
N LEU A 89 -14.65 13.05 -5.08
CA LEU A 89 -14.48 11.69 -4.56
C LEU A 89 -13.45 10.89 -5.36
N LYS A 90 -13.47 11.01 -6.69
CA LYS A 90 -12.48 10.35 -7.55
C LYS A 90 -11.07 10.86 -7.29
N LYS A 91 -10.88 12.19 -7.21
CA LYS A 91 -9.59 12.81 -6.90
C LYS A 91 -9.10 12.42 -5.51
N TRP A 92 -9.98 12.42 -4.51
CA TRP A 92 -9.63 12.00 -3.15
C TRP A 92 -9.17 10.55 -3.11
N LYS A 93 -9.95 9.62 -3.69
CA LYS A 93 -9.60 8.19 -3.75
C LYS A 93 -8.24 7.95 -4.44
N GLN A 94 -8.02 8.63 -5.56
CA GLN A 94 -6.75 8.52 -6.30
C GLN A 94 -5.57 9.08 -5.51
N THR A 95 -5.76 10.20 -4.80
CA THR A 95 -4.72 10.81 -3.95
C THR A 95 -4.39 9.93 -2.75
N VAL A 96 -5.42 9.40 -2.07
CA VAL A 96 -5.25 8.49 -0.94
C VAL A 96 -4.50 7.24 -1.36
N PHE A 97 -4.87 6.58 -2.46
CA PHE A 97 -4.15 5.40 -2.94
C PHE A 97 -2.73 5.70 -3.39
N ALA A 98 -2.50 6.83 -4.06
CA ALA A 98 -1.15 7.22 -4.48
C ALA A 98 -0.24 7.45 -3.26
N ASN A 99 -0.75 8.13 -2.23
CA ASN A 99 -0.02 8.39 -0.99
C ASN A 99 0.19 7.12 -0.18
N ALA A 100 -0.86 6.29 -0.01
CA ALA A 100 -0.77 5.02 0.70
C ALA A 100 0.26 4.09 0.03
N LYS A 101 0.20 3.93 -1.30
CA LYS A 101 1.20 3.18 -2.07
C LYS A 101 2.61 3.69 -1.79
N LEU A 102 2.82 5.00 -1.86
CA LEU A 102 4.13 5.62 -1.61
C LEU A 102 4.67 5.32 -0.21
N VAL A 103 3.82 5.44 0.81
CA VAL A 103 4.20 5.22 2.22
C VAL A 103 4.48 3.75 2.49
N PHE A 104 3.59 2.83 2.10
CA PHE A 104 3.77 1.40 2.35
C PHE A 104 4.97 0.82 1.61
N LEU A 105 5.19 1.23 0.36
CA LEU A 105 6.38 0.81 -0.38
C LEU A 105 7.65 1.44 0.21
N GLY A 106 7.60 2.71 0.62
CA GLY A 106 8.74 3.40 1.22
C GLY A 106 9.17 2.79 2.56
N ILE A 107 8.21 2.55 3.45
CA ILE A 107 8.46 1.89 4.75
C ILE A 107 9.00 0.47 4.52
N GLY A 108 8.32 -0.30 3.66
CA GLY A 108 8.67 -1.69 3.41
C GLY A 108 10.08 -1.85 2.81
N SER A 109 10.44 -1.00 1.85
CA SER A 109 11.79 -1.00 1.27
C SER A 109 12.84 -0.45 2.23
N GLY A 110 12.54 0.54 3.07
CA GLY A 110 13.44 1.00 4.12
C GLY A 110 13.76 -0.09 5.15
N MET A 111 12.75 -0.86 5.57
CA MET A 111 12.89 -2.01 6.46
C MET A 111 13.69 -3.15 5.82
N ALA A 112 13.42 -3.47 4.55
CA ALA A 112 14.16 -4.49 3.81
C ALA A 112 15.64 -4.10 3.62
N LEU A 113 15.92 -2.84 3.30
CA LEU A 113 17.28 -2.33 3.19
C LEU A 113 18.02 -2.44 4.51
N PHE A 114 17.40 -2.02 5.62
CA PHE A 114 17.98 -2.17 6.96
C PHE A 114 18.34 -3.63 7.25
N SER A 115 17.41 -4.56 7.01
CA SER A 115 17.64 -5.98 7.20
C SER A 115 18.81 -6.51 6.35
N ILE A 116 18.84 -6.22 5.05
CA ILE A 116 19.91 -6.65 4.15
C ILE A 116 21.26 -6.11 4.63
N THR A 117 21.34 -4.81 4.93
CA THR A 117 22.58 -4.20 5.42
C THR A 117 23.00 -4.80 6.75
N GLY A 118 22.07 -5.05 7.67
CA GLY A 118 22.35 -5.66 8.96
C GLY A 118 22.91 -7.07 8.83
N THR A 119 22.41 -7.88 7.89
CA THR A 119 22.92 -9.23 7.62
C THR A 119 24.36 -9.20 7.09
N PHE A 120 24.77 -8.17 6.35
CA PHE A 120 26.17 -8.02 5.92
C PHE A 120 27.14 -7.70 7.06
N PHE A 121 26.65 -7.16 8.17
CA PHE A 121 27.44 -6.83 9.36
C PHE A 121 27.39 -7.89 10.47
N LEU A 122 26.62 -8.96 10.26
CA LEU A 122 26.47 -10.09 11.17
C LEU A 122 27.50 -11.17 10.85
#